data_AF-A0A7V9FSD6-F1
#
_entry.id   AF-A0A7V9FSD6-F1
#
_cell.length_a   1.000
_cell.length_b   1.000
_cell.length_c   1.000
_cell.angle_alpha   90.00
_cell.angle_beta   90.00
_cell.angle_gamma   90.00
#
_symmetry.space_group_name_H-M   'P 1'
#
loop_
_entity.id
_entity.type
_entity.pdbx_description
1 polymer ?
#
loop_
_entity_poly.entity_id
_entity_poly.type
_entity_poly.pdbx_seq_one_letter_code
_entity_poly.pdbx_strand_id
1 'polypeptide(L)'
;MPVEFLTDEQAAAYGRFVEEPTRPELERFFFLDDVDRDLIALRRTKAHQLGFAVQMCTVRYVGRFLVDDPLDVPWSVVEHLGAQLRIEDPSVVKRYTERAKTAYEHAWEIRDAYGYHPFEDAEWGRKFRAFLHGRRGRALNVERLGALGEPKSLRWLRSITAAMLPKIDLPDLLFEVDSWTGFLDAFVHLGDGRTRMENLKTSLVALLVVEACKIGYTPVIDPDDEALTRGRLVHVDQYYLRADTIAAANAALIEA
;
A
#
# COMPACT_ATOMS: atom_id res chain seq x y z
N MET A 1 35.03 25.88 -13.05
CA MET A 1 34.60 26.08 -11.65
C MET A 1 33.71 24.91 -11.29
N PRO A 2 34.06 24.05 -10.32
CA PRO A 2 33.08 23.10 -9.79
C PRO A 2 31.94 23.94 -9.21
N VAL A 3 30.72 23.72 -9.70
CA VAL A 3 29.53 24.34 -9.13
C VAL A 3 29.24 23.51 -7.89
N GLU A 4 29.38 24.09 -6.69
CA GLU A 4 28.89 23.47 -5.47
C GLU A 4 27.37 23.50 -5.51
N PHE A 5 26.78 22.34 -5.82
CA PHE A 5 25.33 22.18 -5.96
C PHE A 5 24.61 22.02 -4.63
N LEU A 6 25.34 21.73 -3.55
CA LEU A 6 24.81 21.53 -2.20
C LEU A 6 25.39 22.58 -1.27
N THR A 7 24.58 23.07 -0.33
CA THR A 7 25.09 23.85 0.80
C THR A 7 25.88 22.95 1.75
N ASP A 8 26.74 23.55 2.58
CA ASP A 8 27.47 22.81 3.63
C ASP A 8 26.52 22.04 4.56
N GLU A 9 25.36 22.62 4.84
CA GLU A 9 24.30 22.00 5.64
C GLU A 9 23.70 20.78 4.93
N GLN A 10 23.39 20.88 3.63
CA GLN A 10 22.89 19.75 2.84
C GLN A 10 23.94 18.64 2.70
N ALA A 11 25.21 19.00 2.57
CA ALA A 11 26.32 18.05 2.54
C ALA A 11 26.50 17.35 3.90
N ALA A 12 26.35 18.08 5.01
CA ALA A 12 26.44 17.54 6.37
C ALA A 12 25.23 16.64 6.73
N ALA A 13 24.05 16.95 6.20
CA ALA A 13 22.83 16.15 6.32
C ALA A 13 22.94 14.79 5.61
N TYR A 14 23.76 14.70 4.57
CA TYR A 14 23.86 13.49 3.76
C TYR A 14 24.25 12.28 4.60
N GLY A 15 23.38 11.28 4.56
CA GLY A 15 23.65 10.00 5.16
C GLY A 15 23.49 9.99 6.70
N ARG A 16 22.68 10.90 7.24
CA ARG A 16 22.27 10.94 8.66
C ARG A 16 20.76 11.08 8.77
N PHE A 17 20.24 10.86 9.97
CA PHE A 17 18.86 11.22 10.29
C PHE A 17 18.83 12.70 10.69
N VAL A 18 18.22 13.53 9.86
CA VAL A 18 18.02 14.97 10.15
C VAL A 18 16.67 15.22 10.82
N GLU A 19 15.67 14.41 10.45
CA GLU A 19 14.29 14.49 10.93
C GLU A 19 13.81 13.10 11.38
N GLU A 20 12.71 13.06 12.13
CA GLU A 20 12.05 11.80 12.46
C GLU A 20 11.37 11.21 11.21
N PRO A 21 11.58 9.91 10.91
CA PRO A 21 10.85 9.25 9.83
C PRO A 21 9.35 9.33 10.06
N THR A 22 8.63 9.74 9.02
CA THR A 22 7.17 9.74 9.02
C THR A 22 6.63 8.31 9.11
N ARG A 23 5.37 8.14 9.53
CA ARG A 23 4.74 6.81 9.60
C ARG A 23 4.81 6.03 8.27
N PRO A 24 4.54 6.61 7.09
CA PRO A 24 4.71 5.91 5.82
C PRO A 24 6.16 5.48 5.55
N GLU A 25 7.15 6.26 5.98
CA GLU A 25 8.56 5.89 5.86
C GLU A 25 8.94 4.75 6.79
N LEU A 26 8.43 4.76 8.04
CA LEU A 26 8.57 3.63 8.97
C LEU A 26 7.99 2.35 8.36
N GLU A 27 6.76 2.40 7.85
CA GLU A 27 6.09 1.25 7.23
C GLU A 27 6.81 0.75 5.96
N ARG A 28 7.50 1.64 5.23
CA ARG A 28 8.18 1.30 3.97
C ARG A 28 9.61 0.80 4.16
N PHE A 29 10.40 1.49 4.97
CA PHE A 29 11.85 1.24 5.08
C PHE A 29 12.21 0.45 6.34
N PHE A 30 11.39 0.53 7.38
CA PHE A 30 11.64 -0.11 8.67
C PHE A 30 10.75 -1.33 8.91
N PHE A 31 10.08 -1.84 7.87
CA PHE A 31 9.41 -3.13 7.91
C PHE A 31 10.42 -4.28 7.81
N LEU A 32 10.27 -5.27 8.69
CA LEU A 32 11.06 -6.50 8.72
C LEU A 32 10.32 -7.62 8.00
N ASP A 33 10.78 -7.96 6.81
CA ASP A 33 10.26 -9.12 6.06
C ASP A 33 10.79 -10.45 6.62
N ASP A 34 10.46 -11.56 5.96
CA ASP A 34 10.86 -12.89 6.44
C ASP A 34 12.37 -13.12 6.32
N VAL A 35 13.03 -12.55 5.30
CA VAL A 35 14.50 -12.65 5.11
C VAL A 35 15.22 -11.86 6.20
N ASP A 36 14.73 -10.64 6.45
CA ASP A 36 15.21 -9.78 7.54
C ASP A 36 15.13 -10.51 8.89
N ARG A 37 13.99 -11.15 9.17
CA ARG A 37 13.76 -11.89 10.42
C ARG A 37 14.67 -13.11 10.56
N ASP A 38 14.92 -13.84 9.48
CA ASP A 38 15.82 -14.99 9.49
C ASP A 38 17.26 -14.56 9.83
N LEU A 39 17.74 -13.46 9.26
CA LEU A 39 19.06 -12.88 9.58
C LEU A 39 19.13 -12.41 11.04
N ILE A 40 18.10 -11.71 11.51
CA ILE A 40 18.01 -11.23 12.90
C ILE A 40 17.99 -12.40 13.89
N ALA A 41 17.29 -13.49 13.57
CA ALA A 41 17.15 -14.66 14.43
C ALA A 41 18.48 -15.37 14.74
N LEU A 42 19.52 -15.15 13.92
CA LEU A 42 20.88 -15.64 14.17
C LEU A 42 21.52 -15.02 15.43
N ARG A 43 21.00 -13.89 15.92
CA ARG A 43 21.51 -13.20 17.11
C ARG A 43 20.89 -13.76 18.38
N ARG A 44 21.76 -14.10 19.35
CA ARG A 44 21.36 -14.76 20.61
C ARG A 44 20.65 -13.86 21.62
N THR A 45 20.91 -12.55 21.59
CA THR A 45 20.34 -11.62 22.59
C THR A 45 19.45 -10.58 21.94
N LYS A 46 18.43 -10.11 22.69
CA LYS A 46 17.51 -9.07 22.23
C LYS A 46 18.22 -7.77 21.84
N ALA A 47 19.26 -7.38 22.58
CA ALA A 47 20.10 -6.22 22.25
C ALA A 47 20.72 -6.35 20.84
N HIS A 48 21.30 -7.50 20.52
CA HIS A 48 21.92 -7.72 19.21
C HIS A 48 20.89 -7.94 18.10
N GLN A 49 19.74 -8.55 18.40
CA GLN A 49 18.62 -8.66 17.44
C GLN A 49 18.14 -7.28 17.02
N LEU A 50 17.84 -6.41 17.99
CA LEU A 50 17.35 -5.05 17.74
C LEU A 50 18.42 -4.17 17.10
N GLY A 51 19.68 -4.23 17.57
CA GLY A 51 20.78 -3.46 16.99
C GLY A 51 21.12 -3.86 15.55
N PHE A 52 21.02 -5.15 15.22
CA PHE A 52 21.17 -5.63 13.85
C PHE A 52 20.05 -5.09 12.94
N ALA A 53 18.80 -5.16 13.41
CA ALA A 53 17.64 -4.62 12.71
C ALA A 53 17.78 -3.11 12.46
N VAL A 54 18.21 -2.35 13.46
CA VAL A 54 18.46 -0.90 13.35
C VAL A 54 19.49 -0.61 12.27
N GLN A 55 20.66 -1.25 12.28
CA GLN A 55 21.68 -0.99 11.26
C GLN A 55 21.20 -1.30 9.84
N MET A 56 20.52 -2.43 9.68
CA MET A 56 20.00 -2.89 8.39
C MET A 56 18.95 -1.93 7.83
N CYS A 57 17.99 -1.51 8.64
CA CYS A 57 16.98 -0.54 8.19
C CYS A 57 17.57 0.86 8.01
N THR A 58 18.58 1.25 8.79
CA THR A 58 19.30 2.52 8.62
C THR A 58 20.00 2.61 7.27
N VAL A 59 20.76 1.59 6.86
CA VAL A 59 21.39 1.62 5.53
C VAL A 59 20.34 1.60 4.40
N ARG A 60 19.19 0.95 4.62
CA ARG A 60 18.07 0.92 3.68
C ARG A 60 17.40 2.29 3.51
N TYR A 61 17.25 3.05 4.61
CA TYR A 61 16.59 4.36 4.62
C TYR A 61 17.54 5.49 4.21
N VAL A 62 18.71 5.55 4.85
CA VAL A 62 19.67 6.66 4.77
C VAL A 62 20.72 6.41 3.68
N GLY A 63 20.88 5.16 3.22
CA GLY A 63 21.85 4.79 2.19
C GLY A 63 23.27 4.54 2.71
N ARG A 64 23.50 4.65 4.03
CA ARG A 64 24.80 4.33 4.65
C ARG A 64 24.63 3.78 6.06
N PHE A 65 25.67 3.08 6.53
CA PHE A 65 25.82 2.78 7.94
C PHE A 65 26.30 4.02 8.71
N LEU A 66 25.83 4.16 9.94
CA LEU A 66 26.31 5.14 10.90
C LEU A 66 27.55 4.56 11.59
N VAL A 67 28.72 5.00 11.13
CA VAL A 67 30.01 4.39 11.50
C VAL A 67 30.44 4.78 12.91
N ASP A 68 30.13 6.01 13.33
CA ASP A 68 30.51 6.54 14.64
C ASP A 68 29.64 5.96 15.75
N ASP A 69 28.32 6.02 15.59
CA ASP A 69 27.35 5.38 16.46
C ASP A 69 26.21 4.74 15.64
N PRO A 70 26.11 3.40 15.60
CA PRO A 70 25.02 2.68 14.93
C PRO A 70 23.62 2.99 15.48
N LEU A 71 23.54 3.57 16.69
CA LEU A 71 22.29 3.92 17.37
C LEU A 71 21.98 5.42 17.32
N ASP A 72 22.73 6.21 16.52
CA ASP A 72 22.41 7.61 16.22
C ASP A 72 21.20 7.70 15.25
N VAL A 73 20.06 7.18 15.73
CA VAL A 73 18.79 7.09 15.02
C VAL A 73 17.67 7.67 15.89
N PRO A 74 16.60 8.23 15.29
CA PRO A 74 15.42 8.65 16.04
C PRO A 74 14.82 7.50 16.84
N TRP A 75 14.36 7.79 18.05
CA TRP A 75 13.87 6.75 18.96
C TRP A 75 12.63 6.02 18.41
N SER A 76 11.82 6.69 17.61
CA SER A 76 10.67 6.11 16.90
C SER A 76 11.06 4.91 16.03
N VAL A 77 12.26 4.90 15.44
CA VAL A 77 12.80 3.75 14.70
C VAL A 77 13.04 2.56 15.62
N VAL A 78 13.67 2.81 16.78
CA VAL A 78 13.98 1.77 17.76
C VAL A 78 12.71 1.15 18.32
N GLU A 79 11.72 1.97 18.67
CA GLU A 79 10.41 1.51 19.16
C GLU A 79 9.66 0.70 18.10
N HIS A 80 9.63 1.20 16.86
CA HIS A 80 8.96 0.53 15.75
C HIS A 80 9.54 -0.86 15.47
N LEU A 81 10.88 -0.97 15.46
CA LEU A 81 11.56 -2.25 15.27
C LEU A 81 11.45 -3.16 16.50
N GLY A 82 11.51 -2.60 17.71
CA GLY A 82 11.30 -3.33 18.96
C GLY A 82 9.93 -3.99 19.01
N ALA A 83 8.87 -3.27 18.60
CA ALA A 83 7.52 -3.79 18.50
C ALA A 83 7.42 -4.97 17.51
N GLN A 84 8.01 -4.85 16.32
CA GLN A 84 8.02 -5.93 15.32
C GLN A 84 8.75 -7.19 15.81
N LEU A 85 9.81 -7.02 16.59
CA LEU A 85 10.60 -8.12 17.19
C LEU A 85 10.04 -8.65 18.51
N ARG A 86 8.89 -8.10 18.97
CA ARG A 86 8.25 -8.43 20.26
C ARG A 86 9.21 -8.27 21.44
N ILE A 87 9.93 -7.15 21.46
CA ILE A 87 10.81 -6.75 22.56
C ILE A 87 10.04 -5.76 23.43
N GLU A 88 9.74 -6.15 24.67
CA GLU A 88 8.94 -5.34 25.60
C GLU A 88 9.62 -4.02 25.96
N ASP A 89 10.95 -4.04 26.16
CA ASP A 89 11.75 -2.85 26.45
C ASP A 89 12.80 -2.63 25.35
N PRO A 90 12.55 -1.70 24.40
CA PRO A 90 13.50 -1.36 23.34
C PRO A 90 14.81 -0.75 23.87
N SER A 91 14.84 -0.25 25.12
CA SER A 91 16.05 0.30 25.75
C SER A 91 17.19 -0.70 25.86
N VAL A 92 16.89 -2.00 25.78
CA VAL A 92 17.87 -3.09 25.69
C VAL A 92 18.86 -2.89 24.53
N VAL A 93 18.48 -2.15 23.48
CA VAL A 93 19.35 -1.85 22.34
C VAL A 93 20.61 -1.10 22.76
N LYS A 94 20.59 -0.32 23.85
CA LYS A 94 21.75 0.43 24.33
C LYS A 94 22.94 -0.46 24.65
N ARG A 95 22.69 -1.74 24.97
CA ARG A 95 23.73 -2.75 25.21
C ARG A 95 24.41 -3.25 23.93
N TYR A 96 23.87 -2.90 22.77
CA TYR A 96 24.39 -3.31 21.47
C TYR A 96 25.78 -2.73 21.17
N THR A 97 26.03 -1.49 21.61
CA THR A 97 27.29 -0.77 21.35
C THR A 97 28.36 -1.01 22.42
N GLU A 98 28.06 -1.77 23.48
CA GLU A 98 29.04 -2.16 24.52
C GLU A 98 30.26 -2.88 23.92
N ARG A 99 30.10 -3.55 22.77
CA ARG A 99 31.17 -4.21 22.02
C ARG A 99 31.23 -3.70 20.58
N ALA A 100 32.00 -2.63 20.34
CA ALA A 100 32.14 -1.99 19.03
C ALA A 100 32.48 -2.97 17.87
N LYS A 101 33.26 -4.02 18.14
CA LYS A 101 33.61 -5.05 17.14
C LYS A 101 32.38 -5.74 16.55
N THR A 102 31.35 -5.97 17.36
CA THR A 102 30.13 -6.67 16.95
C THR A 102 29.28 -5.82 16.00
N ALA A 103 29.21 -4.51 16.22
CA ALA A 103 28.51 -3.61 15.31
C ALA A 103 29.15 -3.56 13.91
N TYR A 104 30.48 -3.61 13.84
CA TYR A 104 31.21 -3.67 12.58
C TYR A 104 31.01 -5.01 11.86
N GLU A 105 31.10 -6.14 12.58
CA GLU A 105 30.84 -7.48 12.04
C GLU A 105 29.42 -7.58 11.47
N HIS A 106 28.43 -7.03 12.15
CA HIS A 106 27.05 -6.99 11.66
C HIS A 106 26.89 -6.15 10.39
N ALA A 107 27.54 -4.98 10.29
CA ALA A 107 27.52 -4.19 9.06
C ALA A 107 28.08 -4.97 7.87
N TRP A 108 29.12 -5.80 8.09
CA TRP A 108 29.65 -6.72 7.08
C TRP A 108 28.64 -7.80 6.68
N GLU A 109 28.02 -8.46 7.65
CA GLU A 109 26.99 -9.48 7.40
C GLU A 109 25.81 -8.90 6.61
N ILE A 110 25.37 -7.68 6.95
CA ILE A 110 24.31 -6.98 6.20
C ILE A 110 24.76 -6.69 4.77
N ARG A 111 25.98 -6.20 4.56
CA ARG A 111 26.48 -5.93 3.19
C ARG A 111 26.48 -7.18 2.33
N ASP A 112 26.96 -8.29 2.86
CA ASP A 112 27.01 -9.57 2.15
C ASP A 112 25.60 -10.08 1.83
N ALA A 113 24.70 -10.09 2.82
CA ALA A 113 23.34 -10.60 2.66
C ALA A 113 22.51 -9.83 1.62
N TYR A 114 22.69 -8.50 1.52
CA TYR A 114 21.94 -7.65 0.58
C TYR A 114 22.73 -7.24 -0.67
N GLY A 115 23.98 -7.71 -0.83
CA GLY A 115 24.82 -7.38 -1.97
C GLY A 115 25.23 -5.91 -2.06
N TYR A 116 25.42 -5.24 -0.91
CA TYR A 116 25.90 -3.86 -0.87
C TYR A 116 27.40 -3.80 -1.09
N HIS A 117 27.82 -2.94 -2.03
CA HIS A 117 29.22 -2.74 -2.37
C HIS A 117 29.69 -1.32 -2.01
N PRO A 118 30.88 -1.16 -1.41
CA PRO A 118 31.49 0.15 -1.22
C PRO A 118 31.65 0.88 -2.55
N PHE A 119 31.54 2.21 -2.53
CA PHE A 119 31.72 3.03 -3.73
C PHE A 119 33.17 2.97 -4.26
N GLU A 120 34.12 2.80 -3.33
CA GLU A 120 35.55 2.70 -3.59
C GLU A 120 35.94 1.37 -4.24
N ASP A 121 35.04 0.39 -4.26
CA ASP A 121 35.25 -0.86 -4.98
C ASP A 121 35.51 -0.56 -6.47
N ALA A 122 36.64 -1.04 -6.99
CA ALA A 122 37.09 -0.70 -8.32
C ALA A 122 36.18 -1.26 -9.42
N GLU A 123 35.56 -2.41 -9.20
CA GLU A 123 34.62 -3.01 -10.15
C GLU A 123 33.28 -2.30 -10.10
N TRP A 124 32.68 -2.22 -8.90
CA TRP A 124 31.35 -1.65 -8.72
C TRP A 124 31.34 -0.14 -8.92
N GLY A 125 32.38 0.57 -8.49
CA GLY A 125 32.55 1.99 -8.77
C GLY A 125 32.68 2.26 -10.27
N ARG A 126 33.35 1.39 -11.04
CA ARG A 126 33.37 1.49 -12.51
C ARG A 126 32.00 1.22 -13.11
N LYS A 127 31.29 0.17 -12.69
CA LYS A 127 29.91 -0.13 -13.13
C LYS A 127 28.97 1.05 -12.86
N PHE A 128 29.01 1.62 -11.66
CA PHE A 128 28.20 2.76 -11.26
C PHE A 128 28.54 4.03 -12.07
N ARG A 129 29.83 4.36 -12.22
CA ARG A 129 30.24 5.50 -13.06
C ARG A 129 29.85 5.28 -14.53
N ALA A 130 30.03 4.08 -15.07
CA ALA A 130 29.61 3.75 -16.44
C ALA A 130 28.08 3.91 -16.60
N PHE A 131 27.30 3.47 -15.62
CA PHE A 131 25.86 3.70 -15.56
C PHE A 131 25.49 5.18 -15.56
N LEU A 132 26.18 6.01 -14.76
CA LEU A 132 25.96 7.47 -14.76
C LEU A 132 26.39 8.14 -16.08
N HIS A 133 27.53 7.74 -16.63
CA HIS A 133 28.08 8.33 -17.86
C HIS A 133 27.29 7.93 -19.11
N GLY A 134 26.78 6.70 -19.19
CA GLY A 134 25.85 6.26 -20.23
C GLY A 134 24.53 7.02 -20.25
N ARG A 135 24.27 7.86 -19.22
CA ARG A 135 23.05 8.65 -19.01
C ARG A 135 23.27 10.16 -19.12
N ARG A 136 24.48 10.64 -19.43
CA ARG A 136 24.70 12.08 -19.71
C ARG A 136 23.96 12.47 -21.00
N GLY A 137 22.74 13.00 -20.85
CA GLY A 137 21.92 13.57 -21.93
C GLY A 137 20.50 13.02 -22.07
N ARG A 138 20.07 12.06 -21.24
CA ARG A 138 18.68 11.58 -21.22
C ARG A 138 18.16 11.57 -19.78
N ALA A 139 16.95 12.10 -19.58
CA ALA A 139 16.24 12.06 -18.31
C ALA A 139 16.31 10.64 -17.72
N LEU A 140 16.39 10.52 -16.40
CA LEU A 140 16.41 9.25 -15.67
C LEU A 140 15.17 8.42 -16.04
N ASN A 141 15.30 7.59 -17.08
CA ASN A 141 14.35 6.54 -17.36
C ASN A 141 14.78 5.35 -16.50
N VAL A 142 14.31 5.37 -15.25
CA VAL A 142 14.36 4.18 -14.40
C VAL A 142 13.56 3.13 -15.17
N GLU A 143 14.21 2.04 -15.60
CA GLU A 143 13.48 0.89 -16.12
C GLU A 143 12.33 0.62 -15.17
N ARG A 144 11.12 0.48 -15.73
CA ARG A 144 9.91 0.19 -14.93
C ARG A 144 10.30 -0.90 -13.96
N LEU A 145 10.28 -0.60 -12.66
CA LEU A 145 10.55 -1.59 -11.61
C LEU A 145 9.70 -2.80 -11.97
N GLY A 146 10.37 -3.91 -12.29
CA GLY A 146 9.67 -5.17 -12.49
C GLY A 146 8.81 -5.38 -11.26
N ALA A 147 7.55 -5.79 -11.47
CA ALA A 147 6.69 -6.09 -10.33
C ALA A 147 7.44 -7.06 -9.43
N LEU A 148 7.69 -6.66 -8.17
CA LEU A 148 8.21 -7.56 -7.17
C LEU A 148 7.24 -8.76 -7.12
N GLY A 149 7.77 -9.97 -7.26
CA GLY A 149 6.93 -11.16 -7.20
C GLY A 149 6.15 -11.18 -5.89
N GLU A 150 4.84 -11.50 -5.94
CA GLU A 150 4.02 -11.55 -4.73
C GLU A 150 4.60 -12.58 -3.73
N PRO A 151 4.95 -12.17 -2.49
CA PRO A 151 5.42 -13.08 -1.46
C PRO A 151 4.41 -14.21 -1.20
N LYS A 152 4.91 -15.39 -0.79
CA LYS A 152 4.04 -16.53 -0.44
C LYS A 152 3.04 -16.17 0.66
N SER A 153 3.48 -15.37 1.64
CA SER A 153 2.64 -14.83 2.72
C SER A 153 1.51 -13.95 2.21
N LEU A 154 1.76 -13.08 1.24
CA LEU A 154 0.73 -12.22 0.64
C LEU A 154 -0.32 -13.05 -0.12
N ARG A 155 0.11 -14.04 -0.91
CA ARG A 155 -0.81 -14.94 -1.62
C ARG A 155 -1.69 -15.75 -0.66
N TRP A 156 -1.09 -16.26 0.41
CA TRP A 156 -1.79 -16.98 1.47
C TRP A 156 -2.80 -16.09 2.21
N LEU A 157 -2.41 -14.87 2.58
CA LEU A 157 -3.30 -13.93 3.25
C LEU A 157 -4.49 -13.59 2.36
N ARG A 158 -4.23 -13.26 1.08
CA ARG A 158 -5.30 -12.96 0.11
C ARG A 158 -6.28 -14.11 -0.03
N SER A 159 -5.82 -15.37 -0.08
CA SER A 159 -6.72 -16.51 -0.20
C SER A 159 -7.59 -16.71 1.05
N ILE A 160 -7.04 -16.49 2.25
CA ILE A 160 -7.79 -16.59 3.50
C ILE A 160 -8.82 -15.46 3.59
N THR A 161 -8.41 -14.21 3.35
CA THR A 161 -9.32 -13.07 3.41
C THR A 161 -10.43 -13.17 2.36
N ALA A 162 -10.11 -13.63 1.15
CA ALA A 162 -11.12 -13.88 0.11
C ALA A 162 -12.11 -14.98 0.49
N ALA A 163 -11.67 -16.02 1.23
CA ALA A 163 -12.54 -17.07 1.73
C ALA A 163 -13.43 -16.62 2.91
N MET A 164 -13.05 -15.55 3.60
CA MET A 164 -13.82 -14.95 4.69
C MET A 164 -14.86 -13.94 4.22
N LEU A 165 -14.70 -13.37 3.03
CA LEU A 165 -15.68 -12.45 2.45
C LEU A 165 -16.97 -13.21 2.12
N PRO A 166 -18.14 -12.73 2.58
CA PRO A 166 -19.40 -13.35 2.24
C PRO A 166 -19.62 -13.24 0.74
N LYS A 167 -20.05 -14.34 0.11
CA LYS A 167 -20.48 -14.33 -1.29
C LYS A 167 -21.93 -13.82 -1.33
N ILE A 168 -22.08 -12.51 -1.38
CA ILE A 168 -23.37 -11.84 -1.53
C ILE A 168 -23.58 -11.56 -3.02
N ASP A 169 -24.78 -11.83 -3.54
CA ASP A 169 -25.13 -11.46 -4.90
C ASP A 169 -25.27 -9.93 -4.99
N LEU A 170 -24.78 -9.32 -6.08
CA LEU A 170 -24.74 -7.86 -6.19
C LEU A 170 -26.13 -7.21 -6.08
N PRO A 171 -27.21 -7.78 -6.66
CA PRO A 171 -28.58 -7.32 -6.42
C PRO A 171 -29.00 -7.38 -4.95
N ASP A 172 -28.68 -8.47 -4.26
CA ASP A 172 -29.02 -8.65 -2.83
C ASP A 172 -28.32 -7.59 -1.97
N LEU A 173 -27.06 -7.29 -2.28
CA LEU A 173 -26.32 -6.21 -1.61
C LEU A 173 -26.99 -4.85 -1.83
N LEU A 174 -27.45 -4.57 -3.05
CA LEU A 174 -28.13 -3.29 -3.34
C LEU A 174 -29.48 -3.19 -2.63
N PHE A 175 -30.23 -4.29 -2.51
CA PHE A 175 -31.47 -4.31 -1.71
C PHE A 175 -31.18 -4.18 -0.22
N GLU A 176 -30.13 -4.84 0.27
CA GLU A 176 -29.68 -4.68 1.65
C GLU A 176 -29.33 -3.21 1.90
N VAL A 177 -28.50 -2.58 1.06
CA VAL A 177 -28.17 -1.14 1.07
C VAL A 177 -29.40 -0.23 1.06
N ASP A 178 -30.38 -0.53 0.22
CA ASP A 178 -31.62 0.24 0.18
C ASP A 178 -32.41 0.14 1.49
N SER A 179 -32.38 -1.00 2.18
CA SER A 179 -33.20 -1.20 3.40
C SER A 179 -32.85 -0.28 4.59
N TRP A 180 -31.63 0.29 4.61
CA TRP A 180 -31.09 1.16 5.66
C TRP A 180 -30.79 2.58 5.16
N THR A 181 -30.66 2.79 3.86
CA THR A 181 -30.38 4.12 3.27
C THR A 181 -31.56 4.72 2.52
N GLY A 182 -32.46 3.89 2.00
CA GLY A 182 -33.56 4.31 1.10
C GLY A 182 -33.09 4.90 -0.22
N PHE A 183 -31.85 4.67 -0.65
CA PHE A 183 -31.28 5.37 -1.81
C PHE A 183 -32.04 5.11 -3.12
N LEU A 184 -32.76 3.99 -3.26
CA LEU A 184 -33.56 3.70 -4.46
C LEU A 184 -34.78 4.63 -4.57
N ASP A 185 -35.20 5.27 -3.47
CA ASP A 185 -36.33 6.21 -3.48
C ASP A 185 -35.97 7.54 -4.16
N ALA A 186 -34.68 7.82 -4.38
CA ALA A 186 -34.22 8.99 -5.12
C ALA A 186 -34.48 8.89 -6.64
N PHE A 187 -34.71 7.69 -7.17
CA PHE A 187 -35.01 7.48 -8.59
C PHE A 187 -36.48 7.77 -8.89
N VAL A 188 -36.77 9.05 -9.09
CA VAL A 188 -38.12 9.55 -9.42
C VAL A 188 -38.33 9.67 -10.93
N HIS A 189 -39.57 9.51 -11.38
CA HIS A 189 -39.92 9.64 -12.81
C HIS A 189 -39.71 11.07 -13.31
N LEU A 190 -39.23 11.25 -14.55
CA LEU A 190 -38.92 12.55 -15.17
C LEU A 190 -40.09 13.56 -15.16
N GLY A 191 -41.34 13.08 -15.17
CA GLY A 191 -42.54 13.91 -15.25
C GLY A 191 -43.29 14.14 -13.93
N ASP A 192 -42.64 14.01 -12.77
CA ASP A 192 -43.21 14.23 -11.40
C ASP A 192 -44.47 13.41 -11.04
N GLY A 193 -44.85 12.43 -11.87
CA GLY A 193 -45.97 11.53 -11.61
C GLY A 193 -45.62 10.45 -10.59
N ARG A 194 -46.52 10.19 -9.63
CA ARG A 194 -46.45 8.99 -8.80
C ARG A 194 -46.44 7.75 -9.69
N THR A 195 -45.40 6.93 -9.58
CA THR A 195 -45.31 5.69 -10.34
C THR A 195 -46.43 4.73 -9.94
N ARG A 196 -46.99 4.03 -10.92
CA ARG A 196 -47.90 2.89 -10.71
C ARG A 196 -47.20 1.55 -10.90
N MET A 197 -45.89 1.56 -11.17
CA MET A 197 -45.13 0.34 -11.41
C MET A 197 -44.86 -0.39 -10.08
N GLU A 198 -45.45 -1.56 -9.92
CA GLU A 198 -45.11 -2.47 -8.82
C GLU A 198 -43.69 -3.01 -9.00
N ASN A 199 -42.92 -3.18 -7.94
CA ASN A 199 -41.53 -3.68 -7.98
C ASN A 199 -40.56 -2.82 -8.83
N LEU A 200 -40.73 -1.49 -8.83
CA LEU A 200 -39.80 -0.58 -9.51
C LEU A 200 -38.35 -0.75 -9.03
N LYS A 201 -38.15 -0.96 -7.72
CA LYS A 201 -36.82 -1.15 -7.11
C LYS A 201 -36.06 -2.34 -7.73
N THR A 202 -36.76 -3.41 -8.10
CA THR A 202 -36.18 -4.56 -8.81
C THR A 202 -35.65 -4.17 -10.19
N SER A 203 -36.41 -3.38 -10.94
CA SER A 203 -35.96 -2.84 -12.24
C SER A 203 -34.75 -1.91 -12.07
N LEU A 204 -34.74 -1.07 -11.03
CA LEU A 204 -33.63 -0.15 -10.74
C LEU A 204 -32.35 -0.91 -10.38
N VAL A 205 -32.44 -1.89 -9.48
CA VAL A 205 -31.30 -2.74 -9.08
C VAL A 205 -30.71 -3.46 -10.29
N ALA A 206 -31.55 -4.06 -11.13
CA ALA A 206 -31.10 -4.71 -12.35
C ALA A 206 -30.35 -3.75 -13.27
N LEU A 207 -30.86 -2.53 -13.48
CA LEU A 207 -30.22 -1.52 -14.32
C LEU A 207 -28.91 -1.00 -13.73
N LEU A 208 -28.85 -0.76 -12.42
CA LEU A 208 -27.61 -0.36 -11.75
C LEU A 208 -26.51 -1.40 -11.92
N VAL A 209 -26.85 -2.68 -11.84
CA VAL A 209 -25.91 -3.78 -12.11
C VAL A 209 -25.48 -3.80 -13.59
N VAL A 210 -26.42 -3.60 -14.52
CA VAL A 210 -26.11 -3.53 -15.96
C VAL A 210 -25.11 -2.42 -16.27
N GLU A 211 -25.34 -1.22 -15.74
CA GLU A 211 -24.50 -0.04 -15.97
C GLU A 211 -23.13 -0.17 -15.27
N ALA A 212 -23.12 -0.59 -14.00
CA ALA A 212 -21.88 -0.71 -13.22
C ALA A 212 -20.95 -1.81 -13.74
N CYS A 213 -21.52 -2.95 -14.14
CA CYS A 213 -20.75 -4.10 -14.62
C CYS A 213 -20.55 -4.13 -16.15
N LYS A 214 -21.18 -3.22 -16.90
CA LYS A 214 -21.12 -3.14 -18.37
C LYS A 214 -21.45 -4.46 -19.07
N ILE A 215 -22.44 -5.18 -18.54
CA ILE A 215 -22.84 -6.52 -19.02
C ILE A 215 -23.96 -6.48 -20.08
N GLY A 216 -24.55 -5.30 -20.33
CA GLY A 216 -25.71 -5.14 -21.20
C GLY A 216 -26.99 -5.74 -20.59
N TYR A 217 -28.13 -5.61 -21.28
CA TYR A 217 -29.45 -5.98 -20.73
C TYR A 217 -29.74 -7.48 -20.73
N THR A 218 -29.15 -8.24 -21.66
CA THR A 218 -29.47 -9.67 -21.85
C THR A 218 -29.43 -10.52 -20.57
N PRO A 219 -28.43 -10.37 -19.67
CA PRO A 219 -28.34 -11.19 -18.47
C PRO A 219 -29.41 -10.93 -17.41
N VAL A 220 -30.08 -9.77 -17.44
CA VAL A 220 -31.08 -9.36 -16.44
C VAL A 220 -32.50 -9.39 -16.97
N ILE A 221 -32.71 -9.74 -18.25
CA ILE A 221 -34.04 -9.83 -18.84
C ILE A 221 -34.68 -11.16 -18.44
N ASP A 222 -35.84 -11.07 -17.82
CA ASP A 222 -36.73 -12.21 -17.58
C ASP A 222 -38.12 -11.89 -18.17
N PRO A 223 -38.57 -12.62 -19.21
CA PRO A 223 -39.91 -12.44 -19.77
C PRO A 223 -41.06 -12.83 -18.83
N ASP A 224 -40.79 -13.69 -17.84
CA ASP A 224 -41.78 -14.19 -16.90
C ASP A 224 -41.94 -13.28 -15.66
N ASP A 225 -41.01 -12.35 -15.44
CA ASP A 225 -41.08 -11.29 -14.41
C ASP A 225 -41.36 -9.92 -15.05
N GLU A 226 -42.53 -9.35 -14.72
CA GLU A 226 -42.93 -8.02 -15.21
C GLU A 226 -41.85 -6.96 -14.96
N ALA A 227 -41.17 -7.00 -13.81
CA ALA A 227 -40.15 -6.04 -13.39
C ALA A 227 -38.86 -6.09 -14.23
N LEU A 228 -38.61 -7.23 -14.88
CA LEU A 228 -37.38 -7.53 -15.62
C LEU A 228 -37.62 -7.70 -17.13
N THR A 229 -38.83 -7.44 -17.61
CA THR A 229 -39.08 -7.41 -19.05
C THR A 229 -38.22 -6.36 -19.73
N ARG A 230 -37.72 -6.67 -20.93
CA ARG A 230 -36.87 -5.75 -21.71
C ARG A 230 -37.53 -4.39 -21.93
N GLY A 231 -38.82 -4.38 -22.26
CA GLY A 231 -39.56 -3.14 -22.50
C GLY A 231 -39.62 -2.25 -21.26
N ARG A 232 -39.82 -2.87 -20.08
CA ARG A 232 -39.82 -2.14 -18.82
C ARG A 232 -38.44 -1.64 -18.44
N LEU A 233 -37.40 -2.45 -18.56
CA LEU A 233 -36.03 -2.02 -18.24
C LEU A 233 -35.60 -0.82 -19.10
N VAL A 234 -35.89 -0.85 -20.40
CA VAL A 234 -35.62 0.29 -21.30
C VAL A 234 -36.40 1.54 -20.88
N HIS A 235 -37.66 1.39 -20.46
CA HIS A 235 -38.45 2.51 -19.97
C HIS A 235 -37.87 3.06 -18.65
N VAL A 236 -37.51 2.20 -17.70
CA VAL A 236 -36.96 2.64 -16.41
C VAL A 236 -35.62 3.34 -16.60
N ASP A 237 -34.75 2.81 -17.46
CA ASP A 237 -33.49 3.44 -17.83
C ASP A 237 -33.70 4.88 -18.36
N GLN A 238 -34.60 5.03 -19.33
CA GLN A 238 -34.87 6.33 -19.98
C GLN A 238 -35.50 7.37 -19.05
N TYR A 239 -36.41 6.96 -18.17
CA TYR A 239 -37.25 7.90 -17.41
C TYR A 239 -36.88 8.02 -15.93
N TYR A 240 -36.07 7.11 -15.39
CA TYR A 240 -35.70 7.10 -13.96
C TYR A 240 -34.19 7.16 -13.73
N LEU A 241 -33.33 6.55 -14.55
CA LEU A 241 -31.87 6.62 -14.39
C LEU A 241 -31.31 7.88 -15.05
N ARG A 242 -31.23 8.96 -14.28
CA ARG A 242 -30.72 10.25 -14.74
C ARG A 242 -29.59 10.76 -13.84
N ALA A 243 -28.83 11.73 -14.35
CA ALA A 243 -27.71 12.29 -13.60
C ALA A 243 -28.14 12.94 -12.27
N ASP A 244 -29.29 13.62 -12.24
CA ASP A 244 -29.88 14.22 -11.05
C ASP A 244 -30.30 13.18 -10.01
N THR A 245 -30.97 12.11 -10.44
CA THR A 245 -31.40 11.01 -9.54
C THR A 245 -30.23 10.21 -9.02
N ILE A 246 -29.18 9.99 -9.82
CA ILE A 246 -27.93 9.33 -9.38
C ILE A 246 -27.22 10.20 -8.34
N ALA A 247 -27.17 11.52 -8.55
CA ALA A 247 -26.58 12.43 -7.58
C ALA A 247 -27.36 12.44 -6.25
N ALA A 248 -28.69 12.44 -6.31
CA ALA A 248 -29.54 12.35 -5.13
C ALA A 248 -29.41 11.01 -4.39
N ALA A 249 -29.35 9.89 -5.13
CA ALA A 249 -29.07 8.57 -4.57
C ALA A 249 -27.72 8.52 -3.85
N ASN A 250 -26.67 9.08 -4.45
CA ASN A 250 -25.35 9.18 -3.81
C ASN A 250 -25.38 10.04 -2.54
N ALA A 251 -26.14 11.13 -2.52
CA ALA A 251 -26.31 11.94 -1.31
C ALA A 251 -26.93 11.12 -0.18
N ALA A 252 -27.99 10.34 -0.47
CA ALA A 252 -28.61 9.44 0.52
C ALA A 252 -27.64 8.38 1.06
N LEU A 253 -26.75 7.85 0.21
CA LEU A 253 -25.72 6.89 0.63
C LEU A 253 -24.62 7.52 1.50
N ILE A 254 -24.32 8.82 1.32
CA ILE A 254 -23.28 9.53 2.09
C ILE A 254 -23.81 9.98 3.46
N GLU A 255 -25.11 10.30 3.54
CA GLU A 255 -25.74 10.83 4.75
C GLU A 255 -26.16 9.74 5.76
N ALA A 256 -26.33 8.49 5.32
CA ALA A 256 -26.71 7.34 6.14
C ALA A 256 -25.52 6.76 6.95
#